data_AF-A0A485KQ06-F1
#
_entry.id   AF-A0A485KQ06-F1
#
_cell.length_a   1.000
_cell.length_b   1.000
_cell.length_c   1.000
_cell.angle_alpha   90.00
_cell.angle_beta   90.00
_cell.angle_gamma   90.00
#
_symmetry.space_group_name_H-M   'P 1'
#
loop_
_entity.id
_entity.type
_entity.pdbx_description
1 polymer ?
#
loop_
_entity_poly.entity_id
_entity_poly.type
_entity_poly.pdbx_seq_one_letter_code
_entity_poly.pdbx_strand_id
1 'polypeptide(L)'
;MRISYRGDPISMVLSKKAHKLVLRGGLEAALLLLYGAPQFIIGRSVQDVEYFRLICSSLVTTAACLTTTNAGVLAFVHCVFHIYSNASGPWSAWMDTIFLIARLVSFERLLSVILFPRVSYEARLRDNTVKLKRFFHLHDPSRVGEAESLLLEYIGNEPLLFHQLRQKRPSY
;
A
#
# COMPACT_ATOMS: atom_id res chain seq x y z
N MET A 1 16.67 -1.65 42.69
CA MET A 1 16.56 -2.74 41.70
C MET A 1 15.73 -2.21 40.52
N ARG A 2 16.37 -1.71 39.45
CA ARG A 2 15.67 -1.26 38.23
C ARG A 2 15.43 -2.48 37.34
N ILE A 3 14.18 -2.89 37.21
CA ILE A 3 13.77 -3.90 36.23
C ILE A 3 13.89 -3.21 34.87
N SER A 4 14.98 -3.47 34.16
CA SER A 4 15.15 -3.07 32.76
C SER A 4 14.25 -3.97 31.93
N TYR A 5 13.09 -3.46 31.53
CA TYR A 5 12.25 -4.10 30.51
C TYR A 5 13.05 -4.07 29.20
N ARG A 6 13.85 -5.11 28.97
CA ARG A 6 14.42 -5.44 27.66
C ARG A 6 13.21 -5.79 26.79
N GLY A 7 12.65 -4.78 26.12
CA GLY A 7 11.45 -4.93 25.31
C GLY A 7 11.61 -6.07 24.33
N ASP A 8 10.68 -7.02 24.37
CA ASP A 8 10.73 -8.21 23.55
C ASP A 8 10.93 -7.83 22.08
N PRO A 9 11.82 -8.49 21.33
CA PRO A 9 12.13 -8.12 19.95
C PRO A 9 10.89 -8.13 19.05
N ILE A 10 9.88 -8.94 19.40
CA ILE A 10 8.58 -9.01 18.72
C ILE A 10 7.78 -7.71 18.96
N SER A 11 7.71 -7.21 20.20
CA SER A 11 7.01 -5.97 20.54
C SER A 11 7.62 -4.75 19.84
N MET A 12 8.95 -4.72 19.72
CA MET A 12 9.69 -3.64 19.07
C MET A 12 9.48 -3.62 17.55
N VAL A 13 9.39 -4.79 16.91
CA VAL A 13 9.07 -4.90 15.48
C VAL A 13 7.62 -4.53 15.19
N LEU A 14 6.68 -4.93 16.05
CA LEU A 14 5.26 -4.59 15.92
C LEU A 14 5.06 -3.07 16.07
N SER A 15 5.71 -2.44 17.06
CA SER A 15 5.68 -0.99 17.26
C SER A 15 6.19 -0.22 16.03
N LYS A 16 7.32 -0.64 15.45
CA LYS A 16 7.87 -0.02 14.22
C LYS A 16 6.92 -0.16 13.02
N LYS A 17 6.28 -1.33 12.85
CA LYS A 17 5.29 -1.54 11.78
C LYS A 17 4.05 -0.68 11.97
N ALA A 18 3.53 -0.61 13.20
CA ALA A 18 2.38 0.24 13.54
C ALA A 18 2.69 1.72 13.28
N HIS A 19 3.85 2.20 13.71
CA HIS A 19 4.28 3.57 13.45
C HIS A 19 4.36 3.89 11.95
N LYS A 20 4.93 2.98 11.15
CA LYS A 20 5.00 3.14 9.69
C LYS A 20 3.61 3.16 9.03
N LEU A 21 2.66 2.38 9.55
CA LEU A 21 1.28 2.36 9.06
C LEU A 21 0.57 3.70 9.36
N VAL A 22 0.69 4.20 10.59
CA VAL A 22 0.13 5.48 11.02
C VAL A 22 0.71 6.62 10.17
N LEU A 23 2.02 6.64 9.95
CA LEU A 23 2.68 7.65 9.11
C LEU A 23 2.14 7.63 7.67
N ARG A 24 1.94 6.45 7.09
CA ARG A 24 1.38 6.31 5.74
C ARG A 24 -0.08 6.76 5.66
N GLY A 25 -0.89 6.46 6.67
CA GLY A 25 -2.28 6.93 6.74
C GLY A 25 -2.37 8.45 6.90
N GLY A 26 -1.49 9.04 7.72
CA GLY A 26 -1.38 10.49 7.84
C GLY A 26 -0.97 11.16 6.51
N LEU A 27 -0.02 10.55 5.79
CA LEU A 27 0.40 11.03 4.47
C LEU A 27 -0.74 10.93 3.44
N GLU A 28 -1.49 9.82 3.43
CA GLU A 28 -2.66 9.64 2.57
C GLU A 28 -3.70 10.73 2.78
N ALA A 29 -4.07 10.99 4.04
CA ALA A 29 -5.03 12.03 4.41
C ALA A 29 -4.55 13.43 3.98
N ALA A 30 -3.26 13.74 4.19
CA ALA A 30 -2.69 15.02 3.78
C ALA A 30 -2.73 15.22 2.26
N LEU A 31 -2.38 14.18 1.49
CA LEU A 31 -2.43 14.23 0.01
C LEU A 31 -3.87 14.32 -0.51
N LEU A 32 -4.82 13.66 0.15
CA LEU A 32 -6.24 13.77 -0.19
C LEU A 32 -6.81 15.15 0.07
N LEU A 33 -6.46 15.78 1.19
CA LEU A 33 -6.86 17.16 1.48
C LEU A 33 -6.27 18.14 0.47
N LEU A 34 -4.99 17.97 0.14
CA LEU A 34 -4.28 18.78 -0.84
C LEU A 34 -4.94 18.67 -2.24
N TYR A 35 -5.38 17.47 -2.62
CA TYR A 35 -6.07 17.23 -3.90
C TYR A 35 -7.54 17.69 -3.90
N GLY A 36 -8.27 17.41 -2.83
CA GLY A 36 -9.70 17.67 -2.71
C GLY A 36 -10.01 19.15 -2.52
N ALA A 37 -9.16 19.90 -1.82
CA ALA A 37 -9.39 21.31 -1.54
C ALA A 37 -8.18 22.24 -1.77
N PRO A 38 -7.53 22.20 -2.96
CA PRO A 38 -6.34 23.00 -3.24
C PRO A 38 -6.61 24.51 -3.26
N GLN A 39 -7.87 24.93 -3.41
CA GLN A 39 -8.29 26.34 -3.36
C GLN A 39 -7.96 27.04 -2.04
N PHE A 40 -7.76 26.29 -0.94
CA PHE A 40 -7.34 26.85 0.34
C PHE A 40 -5.82 27.06 0.46
N ILE A 41 -5.05 26.60 -0.54
CA ILE A 41 -3.58 26.55 -0.49
C ILE A 41 -2.96 27.37 -1.63
N ILE A 42 -3.46 27.20 -2.87
CA ILE A 42 -2.78 27.66 -4.09
C ILE A 42 -3.42 28.94 -4.67
N GLY A 43 -4.62 29.30 -4.23
CA GLY A 43 -5.37 30.48 -4.67
C GLY A 43 -6.80 30.15 -5.12
N ARG A 44 -7.62 31.19 -5.37
CA ARG A 44 -9.05 31.04 -5.71
C ARG A 44 -9.35 30.90 -7.21
N SER A 45 -8.34 30.99 -8.07
CA SER A 45 -8.53 30.83 -9.51
C SER A 45 -8.94 29.39 -9.82
N VAL A 46 -10.11 29.23 -10.45
CA VAL A 46 -10.66 27.90 -10.80
C VAL A 46 -9.70 27.14 -11.72
N GLN A 47 -9.03 27.85 -12.63
CA GLN A 47 -8.11 27.25 -13.59
C GLN A 47 -6.84 26.72 -12.92
N ASP A 48 -6.27 27.45 -11.96
CA ASP A 48 -5.08 27.01 -11.23
C ASP A 48 -5.37 25.79 -10.35
N VAL A 49 -6.56 25.77 -9.73
CA VAL A 49 -7.06 24.67 -8.91
C VAL A 49 -7.23 23.39 -9.74
N GLU A 50 -7.85 23.46 -10.93
CA GLU A 50 -8.02 22.29 -11.79
C GLU A 50 -6.71 21.85 -12.44
N TYR A 51 -5.81 22.77 -12.80
CA TYR A 51 -4.48 22.44 -13.30
C TYR A 51 -3.66 21.68 -12.25
N PHE A 52 -3.70 22.13 -11.00
CA PHE A 52 -3.07 21.42 -9.88
C PHE A 52 -3.64 20.01 -9.69
N ARG A 53 -4.97 19.88 -9.69
CA ARG A 53 -5.64 18.56 -9.59
C ARG A 53 -5.24 17.65 -10.74
N LEU A 54 -5.12 18.17 -11.96
CA LEU A 54 -4.66 17.39 -13.10
C LEU A 54 -3.23 16.86 -12.90
N ILE A 55 -2.30 17.71 -12.45
CA ILE A 55 -0.92 17.31 -12.14
C ILE A 55 -0.88 16.23 -11.05
N CYS A 56 -1.61 16.43 -9.96
CA CYS A 56 -1.69 15.42 -8.90
C CYS A 56 -2.25 14.10 -9.42
N SER A 57 -3.33 14.16 -10.22
CA SER A 57 -3.97 12.99 -10.83
C SER A 57 -2.99 12.24 -11.72
N SER A 58 -2.21 12.93 -12.55
CA SER A 58 -1.24 12.30 -13.44
C SER A 58 -0.09 11.65 -12.67
N LEU A 59 0.44 12.32 -11.64
CA LEU A 59 1.53 11.79 -10.81
C LEU A 59 1.09 10.55 -10.04
N VAL A 60 -0.06 10.61 -9.37
CA VAL A 60 -0.62 9.49 -8.60
C VAL A 60 -0.98 8.32 -9.52
N THR A 61 -1.60 8.59 -10.67
CA THR A 61 -1.93 7.55 -11.65
C THR A 61 -0.67 6.85 -12.17
N THR A 62 0.36 7.62 -12.54
CA THR A 62 1.64 7.07 -13.02
C THR A 62 2.30 6.23 -11.95
N ALA A 63 2.40 6.74 -10.73
CA ALA A 63 2.99 6.02 -9.60
C ALA A 63 2.22 4.72 -9.30
N ALA A 64 0.88 4.75 -9.31
CA ALA A 64 0.07 3.55 -9.09
C ALA A 64 0.31 2.49 -10.19
N CYS A 65 0.36 2.89 -11.46
CA CYS A 65 0.66 1.99 -12.58
C CYS A 65 2.07 1.37 -12.50
N LEU A 66 3.05 2.10 -11.96
CA LEU A 66 4.40 1.57 -11.71
C LEU A 66 4.42 0.53 -10.57
N THR A 67 3.47 0.62 -9.62
CA THR A 67 3.41 -0.34 -8.50
C THR A 67 2.66 -1.62 -8.83
N THR A 68 1.63 -1.57 -9.69
CA THR A 68 0.83 -2.74 -10.04
C THR A 68 0.08 -2.55 -11.37
N THR A 69 0.01 -3.61 -12.16
CA THR A 69 -0.76 -3.64 -13.42
C THR A 69 -2.28 -3.51 -13.18
N ASN A 70 -2.77 -3.93 -12.01
CA ASN A 70 -4.18 -3.78 -11.63
C ASN A 70 -4.61 -2.31 -11.44
N ALA A 71 -3.66 -1.39 -11.28
CA ALA A 71 -3.95 0.03 -11.18
C ALA A 71 -4.47 0.62 -12.49
N GLY A 72 -4.23 -0.03 -13.64
CA GLY A 72 -4.63 0.48 -14.95
C GLY A 72 -6.14 0.68 -15.10
N VAL A 73 -6.96 -0.23 -14.57
CA VAL A 73 -8.43 -0.10 -14.60
C VAL A 73 -8.88 1.08 -13.72
N LEU A 74 -8.30 1.21 -12.54
CA LEU A 74 -8.61 2.30 -11.62
C LEU A 74 -8.17 3.67 -12.17
N ALA A 75 -7.01 3.71 -12.81
CA ALA A 75 -6.49 4.87 -13.53
C ALA A 75 -7.43 5.30 -14.65
N PHE A 76 -7.90 4.34 -15.45
CA PHE A 76 -8.87 4.62 -16.51
C PHE A 76 -10.16 5.23 -15.96
N VAL A 77 -10.74 4.61 -14.93
CA VAL A 77 -11.97 5.11 -14.27
C VAL A 77 -11.75 6.51 -13.68
N HIS A 78 -10.59 6.74 -13.05
CA HIS A 78 -10.24 8.06 -12.51
C HIS A 78 -10.17 9.14 -13.61
N CYS A 79 -9.51 8.84 -14.73
CA CYS A 79 -9.45 9.74 -15.88
C CYS A 79 -10.84 10.06 -16.45
N VAL A 80 -11.72 9.06 -16.55
CA VAL A 80 -13.10 9.25 -17.00
C VAL A 80 -13.85 10.21 -16.09
N PHE A 81 -13.77 10.03 -14.76
CA PHE A 81 -14.40 10.97 -13.82
C PHE A 81 -13.77 12.37 -13.87
N HIS A 82 -12.47 12.48 -14.11
CA HIS A 82 -11.79 13.78 -14.28
C HIS A 82 -12.28 14.53 -15.52
N ILE A 83 -12.55 13.82 -16.62
CA ILE A 83 -13.12 14.41 -17.84
C ILE A 83 -14.57 14.85 -17.57
N TYR A 84 -15.41 13.99 -17.01
CA TYR A 84 -16.81 14.32 -16.75
C TYR A 84 -16.99 15.44 -15.73
N SER A 85 -16.14 15.54 -14.71
CA SER A 85 -16.20 16.62 -13.73
C SER A 85 -15.79 18.00 -14.28
N ASN A 86 -15.11 18.05 -15.43
CA ASN A 86 -14.64 19.28 -16.07
C ASN A 86 -15.34 19.59 -17.40
N ALA A 87 -16.09 18.63 -17.95
CA ALA A 87 -16.87 18.83 -19.16
C ALA A 87 -18.14 19.63 -18.85
N SER A 88 -18.35 20.75 -19.53
CA SER A 88 -19.63 21.46 -19.53
C SER A 88 -20.65 20.68 -20.37
N GLY A 89 -21.40 19.79 -19.73
CA GLY A 89 -22.49 19.03 -20.35
C GLY A 89 -23.88 19.50 -19.89
N PRO A 90 -24.95 18.95 -20.46
CA PRO A 90 -26.33 19.23 -20.06
C PRO A 90 -26.71 18.53 -18.74
N TRP A 91 -25.72 18.31 -17.86
CA TRP A 91 -25.88 17.58 -16.62
C TRP A 91 -26.56 18.47 -15.58
N SER A 92 -27.38 17.85 -14.76
CA SER A 92 -27.90 18.49 -13.54
C SER A 92 -26.80 18.62 -12.48
N ALA A 93 -26.86 19.65 -11.64
CA ALA A 93 -25.86 19.92 -10.60
C ALA A 93 -25.54 18.73 -9.64
N TRP A 94 -26.50 17.83 -9.41
CA TRP A 94 -26.26 16.64 -8.58
C TRP A 94 -25.34 15.61 -9.26
N MET A 95 -25.35 15.53 -10.59
CA MET A 95 -24.46 14.67 -11.36
C MET A 95 -23.01 15.18 -11.30
N ASP A 96 -22.80 16.48 -11.42
CA ASP A 96 -21.46 17.09 -11.26
C ASP A 96 -20.89 16.79 -9.88
N THR A 97 -21.73 16.86 -8.85
CA THR A 97 -21.36 16.49 -7.48
C THR A 97 -20.98 15.02 -7.38
N ILE A 98 -21.74 14.12 -8.01
CA ILE A 98 -21.41 12.69 -8.06
C ILE A 98 -20.08 12.46 -8.77
N PHE A 99 -19.84 13.08 -9.92
CA PHE A 99 -18.57 12.93 -10.63
C PHE A 99 -17.40 13.48 -9.82
N LEU A 100 -17.57 14.59 -9.10
CA LEU A 100 -16.56 15.12 -8.20
C LEU A 100 -16.24 14.15 -7.05
N ILE A 101 -17.26 13.57 -6.41
CA ILE A 101 -17.10 12.58 -5.34
C ILE A 101 -16.42 11.31 -5.89
N ALA A 102 -16.87 10.82 -7.04
CA ALA A 102 -16.30 9.63 -7.68
C ALA A 102 -14.83 9.85 -8.10
N ARG A 103 -14.49 11.06 -8.55
CA ARG A 103 -13.11 11.50 -8.81
C ARG A 103 -12.26 11.46 -7.54
N LEU A 104 -12.78 11.97 -6.42
CA LEU A 104 -12.06 11.97 -5.14
C LEU A 104 -11.85 10.55 -4.61
N VAL A 105 -12.89 9.71 -4.65
CA VAL A 105 -12.82 8.31 -4.22
C VAL A 105 -11.84 7.52 -5.09
N SER A 106 -11.88 7.68 -6.41
CA SER A 106 -10.93 6.99 -7.31
C SER A 106 -9.49 7.43 -7.09
N PHE A 107 -9.26 8.72 -6.79
CA PHE A 107 -7.95 9.25 -6.41
C PHE A 107 -7.43 8.65 -5.10
N GLU A 108 -8.27 8.60 -4.06
CA GLU A 108 -7.96 7.92 -2.79
C GLU A 108 -7.53 6.48 -3.06
N ARG A 109 -8.27 5.74 -3.88
CA ARG A 109 -7.91 4.35 -4.18
C ARG A 109 -6.55 4.22 -4.87
N LEU A 110 -6.19 5.15 -5.76
CA LEU A 110 -4.86 5.16 -6.40
C LEU A 110 -3.76 5.49 -5.38
N LEU A 111 -4.00 6.45 -4.49
CA LEU A 111 -3.10 6.75 -3.38
C LEU A 111 -2.91 5.55 -2.45
N SER A 112 -3.99 4.86 -2.08
CA SER A 112 -3.93 3.68 -1.23
C SER A 112 -3.08 2.58 -1.87
N VAL A 113 -3.15 2.40 -3.19
CA VAL A 113 -2.33 1.43 -3.93
C VAL A 113 -0.83 1.72 -3.78
N ILE A 114 -0.45 3.00 -3.82
CA ILE A 114 0.94 3.44 -3.68
C ILE A 114 1.42 3.35 -2.22
N LEU A 115 0.61 3.86 -1.28
CA LEU A 115 0.99 3.99 0.13
C LEU A 115 0.87 2.67 0.88
N PHE A 116 -0.04 1.81 0.47
CA PHE A 116 -0.25 0.46 1.00
C PHE A 116 -0.20 -0.58 -0.12
N PRO A 117 0.99 -0.80 -0.72
CA PRO A 117 1.14 -1.80 -1.75
C PRO A 117 0.70 -3.14 -1.19
N ARG A 118 -0.31 -3.76 -1.81
CA ARG A 118 -0.66 -5.14 -1.51
C ARG A 118 0.50 -5.99 -2.01
N VAL A 119 1.37 -6.41 -1.10
CA VAL A 119 2.42 -7.39 -1.44
C VAL A 119 1.68 -8.64 -1.93
N SER A 120 1.81 -8.92 -3.23
CA SER A 120 1.16 -10.07 -3.86
C SER A 120 1.58 -11.35 -3.14
N TYR A 121 0.71 -12.36 -3.18
CA TYR A 121 1.02 -13.66 -2.59
C TYR A 121 2.37 -14.19 -3.13
N GLU A 122 2.59 -14.09 -4.44
CA GLU A 122 3.84 -14.51 -5.09
C GLU A 122 5.07 -13.77 -4.54
N ALA A 123 4.97 -12.45 -4.30
CA ALA A 123 6.07 -11.68 -3.73
C ALA A 123 6.36 -12.10 -2.28
N ARG A 124 5.33 -12.38 -1.47
CA ARG A 124 5.52 -12.90 -0.10
C ARG A 124 6.10 -14.30 -0.11
N LEU A 125 5.61 -15.18 -0.99
CA LEU A 125 6.11 -16.53 -1.15
C LEU A 125 7.60 -16.49 -1.49
N ARG A 126 8.00 -15.70 -2.49
CA ARG A 126 9.40 -15.53 -2.89
C ARG A 126 10.28 -15.04 -1.73
N ASP A 127 9.86 -14.00 -1.02
CA ASP A 127 10.61 -13.48 0.13
C ASP A 127 10.75 -14.51 1.26
N ASN A 128 9.68 -15.25 1.54
CA ASN A 128 9.69 -16.29 2.57
C ASN A 128 10.52 -17.50 2.13
N THR A 129 10.49 -17.87 0.85
CA THR A 129 11.33 -18.94 0.28
C THR A 129 12.80 -18.60 0.44
N VAL A 130 13.22 -17.36 0.16
CA VAL A 130 14.61 -16.93 0.37
C VAL A 130 14.99 -17.01 1.86
N LYS A 131 14.13 -16.56 2.77
CA LYS A 131 14.38 -16.65 4.22
C LYS A 131 14.49 -18.10 4.70
N LEU A 132 13.58 -18.96 4.24
CA LEU A 132 13.53 -20.35 4.65
C LEU A 132 14.70 -21.15 4.06
N LYS A 133 15.06 -20.93 2.79
CA LYS A 133 16.27 -21.52 2.19
C LYS A 133 17.52 -21.12 2.95
N ARG A 134 17.67 -19.85 3.34
CA ARG A 134 18.80 -19.41 4.19
C ARG A 134 18.81 -20.11 5.55
N PHE A 135 17.65 -20.26 6.18
CA PHE A 135 17.52 -20.98 7.45
C PHE A 135 17.95 -22.45 7.31
N PHE A 136 17.45 -23.15 6.30
CA PHE A 136 17.85 -24.53 6.03
C PHE A 136 19.32 -24.64 5.63
N HIS A 137 19.88 -23.69 4.89
CA HIS A 137 21.29 -23.77 4.52
C HIS A 137 22.23 -23.77 5.74
N LEU A 138 21.85 -23.08 6.82
CA LEU A 138 22.62 -22.98 8.06
C LEU A 138 22.41 -24.17 9.00
N HIS A 139 21.19 -24.70 9.06
CA HIS A 139 20.83 -25.71 10.06
C HIS A 139 20.66 -27.11 9.47
N ASP A 140 20.14 -27.22 8.26
CA ASP A 140 19.79 -28.48 7.63
C ASP A 140 19.87 -28.39 6.09
N PRO A 141 21.09 -28.47 5.52
CA PRO A 141 21.30 -28.28 4.08
C PRO A 141 20.52 -29.28 3.22
N SER A 142 20.20 -30.45 3.78
CA SER A 142 19.45 -31.50 3.08
C SER A 142 18.02 -31.08 2.72
N ARG A 143 17.43 -30.15 3.48
CA ARG A 143 16.03 -29.71 3.33
C ARG A 143 15.86 -28.41 2.55
N VAL A 144 16.94 -27.85 1.99
CA VAL A 144 16.87 -26.60 1.21
C VAL A 144 15.96 -26.75 -0.02
N GLY A 145 15.92 -27.94 -0.63
CA GLY A 145 15.03 -28.25 -1.75
C GLY A 145 13.55 -28.29 -1.38
N GLU A 146 13.21 -28.59 -0.12
CA GLU A 146 11.84 -28.69 0.40
C GLU A 146 11.27 -27.33 0.84
N ALA A 147 12.06 -26.25 0.82
CA ALA A 147 11.63 -24.96 1.35
C ALA A 147 10.37 -24.42 0.67
N GLU A 148 10.24 -24.63 -0.64
CA GLU A 148 9.12 -24.10 -1.42
C GLU A 148 7.85 -24.92 -1.20
N SER A 149 7.94 -26.26 -1.20
CA SER A 149 6.80 -27.14 -0.88
C SER A 149 6.29 -26.91 0.54
N LEU A 150 7.21 -26.76 1.51
CA LEU A 150 6.83 -26.50 2.90
C LEU A 150 6.15 -25.13 3.07
N LEU A 151 6.52 -24.12 2.28
CA LEU A 151 5.83 -22.82 2.32
C LEU A 151 4.45 -22.87 1.68
N LEU A 152 4.27 -23.70 0.64
CA LEU A 152 2.97 -23.93 0.01
C LEU A 152 1.98 -24.63 0.96
N GLU A 153 2.46 -25.48 1.86
CA GLU A 153 1.63 -26.09 2.91
C GLU A 153 1.17 -25.06 3.98
N TYR A 154 1.94 -23.97 4.15
CA TYR A 154 1.70 -22.95 5.17
C TYR A 154 1.23 -21.62 4.58
N ILE A 155 0.56 -21.63 3.43
CA ILE A 155 0.02 -20.43 2.80
C ILE A 155 -0.86 -19.64 3.76
N GLY A 156 -0.52 -18.36 3.97
CA GLY A 156 -1.21 -17.47 4.91
C GLY A 156 -0.84 -17.66 6.38
N ASN A 157 -0.14 -18.75 6.72
CA ASN A 157 0.35 -19.10 8.06
C ASN A 157 1.88 -19.18 8.11
N GLU A 158 2.58 -18.52 7.19
CA GLU A 158 4.05 -18.52 7.13
C GLU A 158 4.71 -18.01 8.43
N PRO A 159 4.16 -17.01 9.15
CA PRO A 159 4.70 -16.60 10.45
C PRO A 159 4.71 -17.73 11.50
N LEU A 160 3.71 -18.62 11.46
CA LEU A 160 3.61 -19.77 12.35
C LEU A 160 4.71 -20.79 12.02
N LEU A 161 4.95 -21.05 10.74
CA LEU A 161 6.05 -21.90 10.28
C LEU A 161 7.40 -21.40 10.82
N PHE A 162 7.71 -20.12 10.66
CA PHE A 162 8.94 -19.54 11.18
C PHE A 162 9.02 -19.51 12.71
N HIS A 163 7.89 -19.53 13.42
CA HIS A 163 7.86 -19.66 14.87
C HIS A 163 8.20 -21.09 15.30
N GLN A 164 7.55 -22.09 14.69
CA GLN A 164 7.80 -23.50 14.97
C GLN A 164 9.25 -23.91 14.65
N LEU A 165 9.80 -23.43 13.53
CA LEU A 165 11.19 -23.70 13.14
C LEU A 165 12.20 -23.15 14.17
N ARG A 166 11.93 -21.95 14.73
CA ARG A 166 12.76 -21.36 15.79
C ARG A 166 12.66 -22.13 17.10
N GLN A 167 11.47 -22.59 17.49
CA GLN A 167 11.31 -23.41 18.69
C GLN A 167 12.01 -24.77 18.57
N LYS A 168 11.97 -25.39 17.39
CA LYS A 168 12.56 -26.72 17.18
C LYS A 168 14.10 -26.68 17.12
N ARG A 169 14.70 -25.54 16.77
CA ARG A 169 16.17 -25.37 16.74
C ARG A 169 16.56 -24.02 17.37
N PRO A 170 16.60 -23.96 18.71
CA PRO A 170 16.81 -22.72 19.47
C PRO A 170 18.28 -22.27 19.53
N SER A 171 19.16 -22.66 18.60
CA SER A 171 20.55 -22.16 18.53
C SER A 171 20.61 -20.71 17.99
N TYR A 172 19.66 -19.87 18.43
CA TYR A 172 19.50 -18.46 18.12
C TYR A 172 19.13 -17.70 19.40
#